data_AF-A0A956V9T8-F1
#
_entry.id   AF-A0A956V9T8-F1
#
_cell.length_a   1.000
_cell.length_b   1.000
_cell.length_c   1.000
_cell.angle_alpha   90.00
_cell.angle_beta   90.00
_cell.angle_gamma   90.00
#
_symmetry.space_group_name_H-M   'P 1'
#
loop_
_entity.id
_entity.type
_entity.pdbx_description
1 polymer ?
#
loop_
_entity_poly.entity_id
_entity_poly.type
_entity_poly.pdbx_seq_one_letter_code
_entity_poly.pdbx_strand_id
1 'polypeptide(L)'
;MNYLTGQASYMDVVERELYNGALSGVSLAGEQYFYTNHLSTEAEHRRRDWCGIGTKHKGTPCCPPMFLKLQGALPSFIYATRQKELFVNLYIGSEVSINLDDSPLTIKQTTAYPWEGTVKLELRLPEPANFALKFRVPGWARAFTININGEPSLDFNLIAGYAHLERLWQSGDTIEIQMPMPVERVKADSRVKANQGRVALMRGPIVYCFEGLDNKGHSKNLILLDTETQASFKADLLRGIVVIQGKAQCSDEINGKAGETLTCTAIPFFANNNREPTTMDVWVLDTPGS
;
A
#
# COMPACT_ATOMS: atom_id res chain seq x y z
N MET A 1 11.22 7.50 14.41
CA MET A 1 11.73 6.14 14.71
C MET A 1 12.69 5.61 13.67
N ASN A 2 12.33 5.58 12.37
CA ASN A 2 13.27 5.17 11.31
C ASN A 2 14.59 5.97 11.35
N TYR A 3 14.53 7.30 11.32
CA TYR A 3 15.72 8.17 11.46
C TYR A 3 16.61 7.86 12.69
N LEU A 4 16.00 7.48 13.81
CA LEU A 4 16.72 7.21 15.05
C LEU A 4 17.42 5.84 15.06
N THR A 5 16.81 4.85 14.41
CA THR A 5 17.19 3.43 14.58
C THR A 5 17.74 2.79 13.31
N GLY A 6 17.47 3.37 12.14
CA GLY A 6 17.76 2.78 10.84
C GLY A 6 16.95 1.53 10.51
N GLN A 7 15.87 1.20 11.24
CA GLN A 7 15.05 0.02 10.95
C GLN A 7 13.95 0.30 9.91
N ALA A 8 13.90 -0.55 8.89
CA ALA A 8 12.93 -0.46 7.78
C ALA A 8 11.49 -0.72 8.21
N SER A 9 11.28 -1.52 9.26
CA SER A 9 9.94 -1.88 9.76
C SER A 9 9.09 -0.66 10.13
N TYR A 10 9.72 0.44 10.56
CA TYR A 10 9.02 1.70 10.78
C TYR A 10 8.49 2.31 9.48
N MET A 11 9.23 2.18 8.39
CA MET A 11 8.79 2.65 7.07
C MET A 11 7.76 1.71 6.44
N ASP A 12 7.71 0.43 6.82
CA ASP A 12 6.60 -0.46 6.44
C ASP A 12 5.26 0.02 7.03
N VAL A 13 5.28 0.54 8.27
CA VAL A 13 4.09 1.13 8.89
C VAL A 13 3.73 2.45 8.20
N VAL A 14 4.72 3.31 7.90
CA VAL A 14 4.46 4.55 7.16
C VAL A 14 3.86 4.25 5.79
N GLU A 15 4.42 3.30 5.03
CA GLU A 15 3.90 2.88 3.74
C GLU A 15 2.46 2.35 3.86
N ARG A 16 2.19 1.48 4.85
CA ARG A 16 0.85 0.96 5.10
C ARG A 16 -0.15 2.08 5.36
N GLU A 17 0.17 3.04 6.22
CA GLU A 17 -0.75 4.13 6.53
C GLU A 17 -0.92 5.08 5.34
N LEU A 18 0.17 5.41 4.63
CA LEU A 18 0.12 6.27 3.44
C LEU A 18 -0.80 5.68 2.36
N TYR A 19 -0.60 4.42 1.98
CA TYR A 19 -1.39 3.81 0.89
C TYR A 19 -2.78 3.33 1.31
N ASN A 20 -3.11 3.33 2.61
CA ASN A 20 -4.40 2.84 3.11
C ASN A 20 -5.12 3.88 3.97
N GLY A 21 -4.81 3.95 5.27
CA GLY A 21 -5.59 4.73 6.24
C GLY A 21 -5.60 6.25 5.99
N ALA A 22 -4.50 6.79 5.45
CA ALA A 22 -4.42 8.20 5.08
C ALA A 22 -5.22 8.51 3.81
N LEU A 23 -5.00 7.74 2.74
CA LEU A 23 -5.69 7.93 1.46
C LEU A 23 -7.18 7.61 1.54
N SER A 24 -7.62 6.66 2.39
CA SER A 24 -9.04 6.40 2.59
C SER A 24 -9.77 7.64 3.12
N GLY A 25 -9.07 8.51 3.84
CA GLY A 25 -9.62 9.70 4.48
C GLY A 25 -10.12 10.78 3.54
N VAL A 26 -9.78 10.73 2.25
CA VAL A 26 -10.15 11.73 1.24
C VAL A 26 -10.77 11.05 0.02
N SER A 27 -11.74 11.68 -0.62
CA SER A 27 -12.28 11.18 -1.89
C SER A 27 -11.21 11.28 -2.97
N LEU A 28 -11.31 10.44 -4.00
CA LEU A 28 -10.43 10.50 -5.16
C LEU A 28 -10.49 11.88 -5.83
N ALA A 29 -11.64 12.56 -5.75
CA ALA A 29 -11.82 13.93 -6.23
C ALA A 29 -11.07 14.98 -5.40
N GLY A 30 -10.72 14.69 -4.14
CA GLY A 30 -10.07 15.64 -3.23
C GLY A 30 -11.03 16.59 -2.50
N GLU A 31 -12.35 16.35 -2.63
CA GLU A 31 -13.38 17.31 -2.21
C GLU A 31 -14.12 16.89 -0.93
N GLN A 32 -14.07 15.60 -0.58
CA GLN A 32 -14.83 15.06 0.55
C GLN A 32 -13.94 14.21 1.45
N TYR A 33 -14.24 14.19 2.74
CA TYR A 33 -13.37 13.64 3.77
C TYR A 33 -14.12 12.74 4.75
N PHE A 34 -13.44 11.70 5.24
CA PHE A 34 -13.84 10.98 6.44
C PHE A 34 -13.20 11.61 7.68
N TYR A 35 -13.95 11.62 8.79
CA TYR A 35 -13.36 11.82 10.11
C TYR A 35 -12.86 10.49 10.68
N THR A 36 -13.66 9.43 10.53
CA THR A 36 -13.35 8.08 10.98
C THR A 36 -13.26 7.16 9.77
N ASN A 37 -12.19 6.36 9.69
CA ASN A 37 -11.95 5.43 8.59
C ASN A 37 -12.25 4.02 9.11
N HIS A 38 -13.49 3.55 8.89
CA HIS A 38 -13.91 2.25 9.38
C HIS A 38 -13.45 1.13 8.45
N LEU A 39 -13.18 -0.05 9.00
CA LEU A 39 -12.86 -1.28 8.24
C LEU A 39 -14.11 -2.09 7.85
N SER A 40 -15.28 -1.63 8.30
CA SER A 40 -16.59 -2.22 8.05
C SER A 40 -17.63 -1.11 8.13
N THR A 41 -18.45 -0.94 7.09
CA THR A 41 -19.44 0.15 7.01
C THR A 41 -20.77 -0.30 6.44
N GLU A 42 -21.83 0.38 6.89
CA GLU A 42 -23.14 0.42 6.23
C GLU A 42 -23.18 1.51 5.17
N ALA A 43 -24.22 1.50 4.33
CA ALA A 43 -24.37 2.43 3.20
C ALA A 43 -24.45 3.91 3.62
N GLU A 44 -24.86 4.19 4.85
CA GLU A 44 -24.99 5.56 5.38
C GLU A 44 -23.65 6.19 5.73
N HIS A 45 -22.59 5.39 5.90
CA HIS A 45 -21.25 5.89 6.16
C HIS A 45 -20.68 6.49 4.88
N ARG A 46 -20.48 7.81 4.88
CA ARG A 46 -20.00 8.53 3.69
C ARG A 46 -19.06 9.67 4.02
N ARG A 47 -18.17 9.96 3.08
CA ARG A 47 -17.35 11.18 3.12
C ARG A 47 -18.27 12.41 3.07
N ARG A 48 -17.76 13.53 3.60
CA ARG A 48 -18.47 14.81 3.65
C ARG A 48 -17.54 15.92 3.20
N ASP A 49 -18.09 16.95 2.56
CA ASP A 49 -17.33 18.14 2.12
C ASP A 49 -16.58 18.76 3.31
N TRP A 50 -17.22 18.76 4.48
CA TRP A 50 -16.61 19.13 5.75
C TRP A 50 -16.71 17.97 6.74
N CYS A 51 -15.56 17.38 7.09
CA CYS A 51 -15.53 16.22 7.98
C CYS A 51 -16.16 16.56 9.33
N GLY A 52 -16.91 15.61 9.88
CA GLY A 52 -17.48 15.73 11.21
C GLY A 52 -18.86 16.40 11.29
N ILE A 53 -19.33 17.11 10.24
CA ILE A 53 -20.71 17.66 10.21
C ILE A 53 -21.72 16.50 10.23
N GLY A 54 -22.72 16.58 11.11
CA GLY A 54 -23.73 15.52 11.26
C GLY A 54 -23.19 14.23 11.91
N THR A 55 -22.00 14.28 12.52
CA THR A 55 -21.42 13.18 13.29
C THR A 55 -21.20 13.60 14.75
N LYS A 56 -20.79 12.65 15.61
CA LYS A 56 -20.37 12.94 16.99
C LYS A 56 -19.24 13.98 17.11
N HIS A 57 -18.50 14.24 16.02
CA HIS A 57 -17.36 15.18 15.97
C HIS A 57 -17.75 16.63 15.65
N LYS A 58 -19.06 16.94 15.54
CA LYS A 58 -19.65 18.30 15.49
C LYS A 58 -18.95 19.29 14.53
N GLY A 59 -18.53 18.82 13.36
CA GLY A 59 -17.90 19.67 12.33
C GLY A 59 -16.44 20.05 12.57
N THR A 60 -15.72 19.33 13.44
CA THR A 60 -14.29 19.57 13.71
C THR A 60 -13.45 19.29 12.45
N PRO A 61 -12.77 20.30 11.86
CA PRO A 61 -12.18 20.17 10.53
C PRO A 61 -10.69 19.80 10.54
N CYS A 62 -10.27 18.92 11.44
CA CYS A 62 -8.84 18.59 11.52
C CYS A 62 -8.35 17.76 10.33
N CYS A 63 -9.21 16.95 9.70
CA CYS A 63 -8.77 16.01 8.65
C CYS A 63 -8.29 16.69 7.36
N PRO A 64 -9.03 17.62 6.73
CA PRO A 64 -8.59 18.25 5.49
C PRO A 64 -7.22 18.95 5.58
N PRO A 65 -6.96 19.88 6.53
CA PRO A 65 -5.67 20.55 6.61
C PRO A 65 -4.53 19.60 7.00
N MET A 66 -4.80 18.54 7.77
CA MET A 66 -3.77 17.55 8.11
C MET A 66 -3.39 16.68 6.92
N PHE A 67 -4.35 16.31 6.07
CA PHE A 67 -4.05 15.59 4.83
C PHE A 67 -3.17 16.43 3.89
N LEU A 68 -3.47 17.73 3.74
CA LEU A 68 -2.64 18.64 2.94
C LEU A 68 -1.21 18.76 3.49
N LYS A 69 -1.05 18.84 4.82
CA LYS A 69 0.28 18.84 5.45
C LYS A 69 1.04 17.54 5.20
N LEU A 70 0.36 16.40 5.32
CA LEU A 70 0.96 15.09 5.04
C LEU A 70 1.42 15.01 3.58
N GLN A 71 0.58 15.43 2.64
CA GLN A 71 0.91 15.45 1.22
C GLN A 71 2.10 16.36 0.91
N GLY A 72 2.15 17.54 1.52
CA GLY A 72 3.29 18.46 1.38
C GLY A 72 4.59 17.90 1.98
N ALA A 73 4.49 17.09 3.04
CA ALA A 73 5.64 16.44 3.66
C ALA A 73 6.06 15.13 2.96
N LEU A 74 5.20 14.51 2.15
CA LEU A 74 5.42 13.20 1.53
C LEU A 74 6.79 13.05 0.85
N PRO A 75 7.28 14.01 0.04
CA PRO A 75 8.60 13.87 -0.61
C PRO A 75 9.75 13.64 0.36
N SER A 76 9.66 14.17 1.59
CA SER A 76 10.70 14.02 2.62
C SER A 76 10.78 12.61 3.22
N PHE A 77 9.78 11.76 2.98
CA PHE A 77 9.78 10.36 3.43
C PHE A 77 10.36 9.40 2.40
N ILE A 78 10.59 9.84 1.16
CA ILE A 78 11.07 8.97 0.07
C ILE A 78 12.52 8.55 0.31
N TYR A 79 13.35 9.51 0.71
CA TYR A 79 14.78 9.32 0.90
C TYR A 79 15.23 9.80 2.27
N ALA A 80 16.26 9.16 2.82
CA ALA A 80 16.99 9.66 3.98
C ALA A 80 18.49 9.51 3.77
N THR A 81 19.30 10.40 4.34
CA THR A 81 20.76 10.36 4.22
C THR A 81 21.42 10.25 5.59
N ARG A 82 22.60 9.61 5.61
CA ARG A 82 23.48 9.57 6.79
C ARG A 82 24.91 9.42 6.29
N GLN A 83 25.72 10.49 6.38
CA GLN A 83 27.07 10.50 5.81
C GLN A 83 27.03 10.08 4.32
N LYS A 84 27.88 9.14 3.91
CA LYS A 84 27.90 8.49 2.59
C LYS A 84 26.88 7.37 2.41
N GLU A 85 25.76 7.41 3.13
CA GLU A 85 24.69 6.43 3.00
C GLU A 85 23.41 7.13 2.53
N LEU A 86 22.78 6.54 1.52
CA LEU A 86 21.44 6.91 1.08
C LEU A 86 20.48 5.75 1.35
N PHE A 87 19.39 6.06 2.03
CA PHE A 87 18.27 5.16 2.26
C PHE A 87 17.14 5.51 1.27
N VAL A 88 16.69 4.51 0.54
CA VAL A 88 15.48 4.56 -0.29
C VAL A 88 14.36 3.92 0.51
N ASN A 89 13.49 4.77 1.07
CA ASN A 89 12.46 4.39 2.01
C ASN A 89 11.12 4.12 1.33
N LEU A 90 10.70 4.96 0.38
CA LEU A 90 9.44 4.78 -0.35
C LEU A 90 9.70 4.60 -1.84
N TYR A 91 8.84 3.81 -2.47
CA TYR A 91 8.91 3.55 -3.89
C TYR A 91 7.91 4.43 -4.64
N ILE A 92 8.35 5.62 -5.02
CA ILE A 92 7.54 6.66 -5.68
C ILE A 92 8.37 7.23 -6.83
N GLY A 93 7.77 7.30 -8.02
CA GLY A 93 8.38 7.95 -9.17
C GLY A 93 8.81 9.38 -8.82
N SER A 94 10.12 9.64 -8.86
CA SER A 94 10.70 10.87 -8.31
C SER A 94 12.07 11.14 -8.91
N GLU A 95 12.51 12.40 -8.81
CA GLU A 95 13.88 12.80 -9.08
C GLU A 95 14.37 13.70 -7.95
N VAL A 96 15.56 13.43 -7.44
CA VAL A 96 16.15 14.19 -6.34
C VAL A 96 17.63 14.43 -6.57
N SER A 97 18.11 15.62 -6.23
CA SER A 97 19.53 15.95 -6.14
C SER A 97 19.91 16.12 -4.68
N ILE A 98 20.92 15.37 -4.24
CA ILE A 98 21.43 15.35 -2.86
C ILE A 98 22.96 15.47 -2.88
N ASN A 99 23.54 15.83 -1.72
CA ASN A 99 24.98 15.80 -1.51
C ASN A 99 25.30 14.77 -0.42
N LEU A 100 26.10 13.75 -0.75
CA LEU A 100 26.55 12.71 0.18
C LEU A 100 28.03 12.95 0.54
N ASP A 101 28.30 13.64 1.65
CA ASP A 101 29.66 14.05 2.08
C ASP A 101 30.55 14.52 0.91
N ASP A 102 30.14 15.62 0.27
CA ASP A 102 30.79 16.25 -0.89
C ASP A 102 30.75 15.47 -2.22
N SER A 103 29.90 14.45 -2.30
CA SER A 103 29.56 13.76 -3.55
C SER A 103 28.16 14.19 -4.04
N PRO A 104 28.05 15.12 -5.00
CA PRO A 104 26.77 15.47 -5.60
C PRO A 104 26.20 14.28 -6.36
N LEU A 105 24.96 13.90 -6.05
CA LEU A 105 24.28 12.76 -6.63
C LEU A 105 22.85 13.15 -7.01
N THR A 106 22.48 12.91 -8.25
CA THR A 106 21.08 12.96 -8.70
C THR A 106 20.57 11.56 -8.96
N ILE A 107 19.36 11.29 -8.49
CA ILE A 107 18.73 9.97 -8.59
C ILE A 107 17.37 10.15 -9.21
N LYS A 108 17.09 9.36 -10.23
CA LYS A 108 15.77 9.26 -10.82
C LYS A 108 15.19 7.88 -10.53
N GLN A 109 14.04 7.85 -9.89
CA GLN A 109 13.27 6.65 -9.64
C GLN A 109 12.10 6.57 -10.63
N THR A 110 12.00 5.46 -11.35
CA THR A 110 10.91 5.17 -12.30
C THR A 110 10.25 3.86 -11.90
N THR A 111 8.93 3.89 -11.66
CA THR A 111 8.17 2.72 -11.22
C THR A 111 6.67 2.91 -11.44
N ALA A 112 5.94 1.80 -11.61
CA ALA A 112 4.48 1.75 -11.54
C ALA A 112 3.96 1.34 -10.14
N TYR A 113 4.82 1.36 -9.12
CA TYR A 113 4.42 1.20 -7.72
C TYR A 113 3.29 2.17 -7.35
N PRO A 114 2.23 1.74 -6.65
CA PRO A 114 2.05 0.46 -5.94
C PRO A 114 1.42 -0.67 -6.76
N TRP A 115 1.23 -0.50 -8.07
CA TRP A 115 0.57 -1.51 -8.91
C TRP A 115 1.52 -2.60 -9.38
N GLU A 116 2.79 -2.28 -9.56
CA GLU A 116 3.85 -3.23 -9.90
C GLU A 116 5.03 -3.05 -8.96
N GLY A 117 5.74 -4.15 -8.69
CA GLY A 117 6.89 -4.15 -7.78
C GLY A 117 8.24 -3.95 -8.45
N THR A 118 8.27 -3.56 -9.72
CA THR A 118 9.51 -3.20 -10.42
C THR A 118 9.83 -1.74 -10.17
N VAL A 119 11.04 -1.48 -9.66
CA VAL A 119 11.55 -0.14 -9.36
C VAL A 119 12.90 0.02 -10.03
N LYS A 120 13.04 1.04 -10.89
CA LYS A 120 14.31 1.38 -11.52
C LYS A 120 14.86 2.69 -10.95
N LEU A 121 16.13 2.69 -10.58
CA LEU A 121 16.90 3.86 -10.20
C LEU A 121 17.99 4.11 -11.24
N GLU A 122 18.15 5.37 -11.63
CA GLU A 122 19.24 5.85 -12.48
C GLU A 122 20.06 6.87 -11.67
N LEU A 123 21.37 6.67 -11.61
CA LEU A 123 22.28 7.56 -10.91
C LEU A 123 22.95 8.53 -11.89
N ARG A 124 23.01 9.80 -11.52
CA ARG A 124 23.78 10.83 -12.22
C ARG A 124 24.74 11.49 -11.23
N LEU A 125 26.02 11.40 -11.55
CA LEU A 125 27.14 11.86 -10.74
C LEU A 125 28.09 12.68 -11.62
N PRO A 126 28.73 13.74 -11.11
CA PRO A 126 29.75 14.47 -11.85
C PRO A 126 31.05 13.65 -11.99
N GLU A 127 31.41 12.89 -10.95
CA GLU A 127 32.58 12.01 -10.90
C GLU A 127 32.21 10.69 -10.20
N PRO A 128 32.94 9.58 -10.47
CA PRO A 128 32.75 8.33 -9.74
C PRO A 128 32.92 8.51 -8.23
N ALA A 129 32.01 7.95 -7.42
CA ALA A 129 32.02 8.11 -5.97
C ALA A 129 31.67 6.81 -5.25
N ASN A 130 32.33 6.55 -4.11
CA ASN A 130 32.03 5.40 -3.26
C ASN A 130 31.01 5.79 -2.18
N PHE A 131 29.87 5.14 -2.17
CA PHE A 131 28.81 5.33 -1.17
C PHE A 131 27.88 4.11 -1.09
N ALA A 132 27.12 4.04 -0.01
CA ALA A 132 26.15 2.97 0.22
C ALA A 132 24.75 3.38 -0.22
N LEU A 133 24.14 2.58 -1.11
CA LEU A 133 22.70 2.61 -1.39
C LEU A 133 22.00 1.55 -0.54
N LYS A 134 20.97 1.97 0.18
CA LYS A 134 20.20 1.12 1.10
C LYS A 134 18.75 1.09 0.69
N PHE A 135 18.30 -0.02 0.13
CA PHE A 135 16.94 -0.18 -0.35
C PHE A 135 16.10 -0.88 0.69
N ARG A 136 14.98 -0.28 1.11
CA ARG A 136 14.07 -0.97 2.02
C ARG A 136 13.52 -2.21 1.33
N VAL A 137 13.69 -3.39 1.91
CA VAL A 137 12.93 -4.58 1.52
C VAL A 137 11.61 -4.56 2.30
N PRO A 138 10.45 -4.30 1.66
CA PRO A 138 9.21 -4.18 2.39
C PRO A 138 8.85 -5.46 3.12
N GLY A 139 8.35 -5.39 4.35
CA GLY A 139 7.99 -6.57 5.14
C GLY A 139 6.89 -7.46 4.51
N TRP A 140 6.14 -6.95 3.52
CA TRP A 140 5.17 -7.75 2.75
C TRP A 140 5.83 -8.56 1.62
N ALA A 141 7.02 -8.20 1.17
CA ALA A 141 7.70 -8.85 0.05
C ALA A 141 8.31 -10.19 0.50
N ARG A 142 7.89 -11.29 -0.12
CA ARG A 142 8.42 -12.64 0.17
C ARG A 142 9.78 -12.91 -0.47
N ALA A 143 10.04 -12.25 -1.58
CA ALA A 143 11.26 -12.34 -2.35
C ALA A 143 11.53 -10.99 -3.03
N PHE A 144 12.77 -10.75 -3.40
CA PHE A 144 13.17 -9.64 -4.25
C PHE A 144 14.43 -10.01 -5.02
N THR A 145 14.66 -9.34 -6.14
CA THR A 145 15.88 -9.43 -6.93
C THR A 145 16.43 -8.04 -7.17
N ILE A 146 17.75 -7.95 -7.35
CA ILE A 146 18.47 -6.71 -7.65
C ILE A 146 19.32 -6.97 -8.88
N ASN A 147 19.15 -6.13 -9.90
CA ASN A 147 20.01 -6.09 -11.07
C ASN A 147 20.74 -4.74 -11.09
N ILE A 148 22.04 -4.77 -11.40
CA ILE A 148 22.85 -3.57 -11.59
C ILE A 148 23.34 -3.57 -13.03
N ASN A 149 23.02 -2.53 -13.78
CA ASN A 149 23.38 -2.40 -15.20
C ASN A 149 22.92 -3.60 -16.06
N GLY A 150 21.76 -4.17 -15.71
CA GLY A 150 21.17 -5.33 -16.39
C GLY A 150 21.63 -6.69 -15.86
N GLU A 151 22.65 -6.74 -15.01
CA GLU A 151 23.21 -8.00 -14.49
C GLU A 151 22.71 -8.29 -13.06
N PRO A 152 22.32 -9.54 -12.74
CA PRO A 152 21.94 -9.93 -11.38
C PRO A 152 23.06 -9.66 -10.37
N SER A 153 22.71 -9.05 -9.24
CA SER A 153 23.63 -8.79 -8.14
C SER A 153 23.20 -9.51 -6.87
N LEU A 154 24.11 -10.28 -6.29
CA LEU A 154 23.98 -10.92 -4.98
C LEU A 154 24.93 -10.30 -3.94
N ASP A 155 25.69 -9.28 -4.33
CA ASP A 155 26.69 -8.63 -3.49
C ASP A 155 26.05 -7.51 -2.66
N PHE A 156 25.23 -7.91 -1.70
CA PHE A 156 24.59 -7.00 -0.75
C PHE A 156 24.40 -7.67 0.61
N ASN A 157 24.29 -6.84 1.65
CA ASN A 157 23.95 -7.30 2.99
C ASN A 157 22.52 -6.89 3.36
N LEU A 158 21.73 -7.80 3.92
CA LEU A 158 20.44 -7.48 4.52
C LEU A 158 20.61 -7.08 5.98
N ILE A 159 20.46 -5.79 6.27
CA ILE A 159 20.65 -5.24 7.61
C ILE A 159 19.43 -4.38 7.95
N ALA A 160 18.78 -4.69 9.08
CA ALA A 160 17.63 -3.93 9.59
C ALA A 160 16.48 -3.74 8.55
N GLY A 161 16.32 -4.68 7.63
CA GLY A 161 15.32 -4.67 6.56
C GLY A 161 15.69 -3.79 5.35
N TYR A 162 16.97 -3.42 5.22
CA TYR A 162 17.51 -2.79 4.02
C TYR A 162 18.51 -3.71 3.32
N ALA A 163 18.47 -3.77 1.98
CA ALA A 163 19.54 -4.30 1.16
C ALA A 163 20.62 -3.22 0.97
N HIS A 164 21.80 -3.46 1.54
CA HIS A 164 22.93 -2.55 1.54
C HIS A 164 23.87 -2.88 0.38
N LEU A 165 24.02 -1.92 -0.54
CA LEU A 165 24.91 -1.98 -1.69
C LEU A 165 25.95 -0.87 -1.57
N GLU A 166 27.17 -1.23 -1.18
CA GLU A 166 28.28 -0.30 -1.07
C GLU A 166 29.29 -0.57 -2.19
N ARG A 167 29.49 0.42 -3.06
CA ARG A 167 30.36 0.30 -4.23
C ARG A 167 30.77 1.65 -4.77
N LEU A 168 31.77 1.62 -5.66
CA LEU A 168 32.10 2.74 -6.52
C LEU A 168 31.03 2.87 -7.62
N TRP A 169 30.20 3.89 -7.52
CA TRP A 169 29.15 4.20 -8.49
C TRP A 169 29.66 5.18 -9.54
N GLN A 170 29.11 5.08 -10.74
CA GLN A 170 29.39 5.97 -11.87
C GLN A 170 28.09 6.57 -12.43
N SER A 171 28.22 7.69 -13.13
CA SER A 171 27.09 8.30 -13.81
C SER A 171 26.54 7.35 -14.89
N GLY A 172 25.22 7.18 -14.93
CA GLY A 172 24.54 6.24 -15.82
C GLY A 172 24.36 4.84 -15.22
N ASP A 173 24.91 4.55 -14.04
CA ASP A 173 24.60 3.30 -13.35
C ASP A 173 23.10 3.19 -13.08
N THR A 174 22.56 1.99 -13.33
CA THR A 174 21.17 1.66 -13.12
C THR A 174 21.02 0.52 -12.13
N ILE A 175 20.02 0.65 -11.26
CA ILE A 175 19.64 -0.38 -10.30
C ILE A 175 18.18 -0.70 -10.56
N GLU A 176 17.88 -1.96 -10.83
CA GLU A 176 16.51 -2.45 -10.97
C GLU A 176 16.22 -3.42 -9.83
N ILE A 177 15.13 -3.16 -9.12
CA ILE A 177 14.65 -4.01 -8.04
C ILE A 177 13.31 -4.57 -8.47
N GLN A 178 13.15 -5.89 -8.41
CA GLN A 178 11.85 -6.52 -8.63
C GLN A 178 11.37 -7.18 -7.34
N MET A 179 10.17 -6.79 -6.91
CA MET A 179 9.48 -7.35 -5.75
C MET A 179 8.15 -7.95 -6.21
N PRO A 180 8.02 -9.29 -6.32
CA PRO A 180 6.75 -9.91 -6.67
C PRO A 180 5.62 -9.47 -5.74
N MET A 181 4.47 -9.10 -6.32
CA MET A 181 3.27 -8.67 -5.60
C MET A 181 2.13 -9.70 -5.78
N PRO A 182 2.21 -10.88 -5.16
CA PRO A 182 1.11 -11.82 -5.14
C PRO A 182 -0.07 -11.25 -4.35
N VAL A 183 -1.26 -11.80 -4.59
CA VAL A 183 -2.40 -11.60 -3.68
C VAL A 183 -2.15 -12.44 -2.44
N GLU A 184 -2.13 -11.79 -1.28
CA GLU A 184 -1.89 -12.41 0.02
C GLU A 184 -3.19 -12.44 0.84
N ARG A 185 -3.51 -13.61 1.39
CA ARG A 185 -4.55 -13.78 2.41
C ARG A 185 -3.94 -13.49 3.77
N VAL A 186 -4.35 -12.40 4.40
CA VAL A 186 -3.80 -11.95 5.69
C VAL A 186 -4.76 -12.30 6.81
N LYS A 187 -4.23 -13.01 7.81
CA LYS A 187 -4.95 -13.34 9.06
C LYS A 187 -4.41 -12.48 10.19
N ALA A 188 -5.31 -12.02 11.05
CA ALA A 188 -4.92 -11.39 12.29
C ALA A 188 -4.40 -12.42 13.29
N ASP A 189 -3.62 -11.95 14.27
CA ASP A 189 -3.28 -12.75 15.44
C ASP A 189 -4.57 -13.22 16.17
N SER A 190 -4.56 -14.45 16.71
CA SER A 190 -5.74 -15.06 17.34
C SER A 190 -6.29 -14.29 18.53
N ARG A 191 -5.48 -13.41 19.15
CA ARG A 191 -5.90 -12.49 20.22
C ARG A 191 -6.82 -11.38 19.72
N VAL A 192 -6.84 -11.08 18.42
CA VAL A 192 -7.73 -10.08 17.82
C VAL A 192 -9.12 -10.68 17.60
N LYS A 193 -9.93 -10.70 18.66
CA LYS A 193 -11.27 -11.32 18.68
C LYS A 193 -12.18 -10.90 17.52
N ALA A 194 -12.13 -9.62 17.12
CA ALA A 194 -12.96 -9.09 16.04
C ALA A 194 -12.70 -9.75 14.67
N ASN A 195 -11.51 -10.35 14.48
CA ASN A 195 -11.09 -10.93 13.21
C ASN A 195 -10.95 -12.46 13.27
N GLN A 196 -11.48 -13.11 14.31
CA GLN A 196 -11.49 -14.57 14.38
C GLN A 196 -12.33 -15.15 13.22
N GLY A 197 -11.77 -16.15 12.55
CA GLY A 197 -12.40 -16.76 11.36
C GLY A 197 -12.46 -15.84 10.14
N ARG A 198 -11.78 -14.68 10.17
CA ARG A 198 -11.78 -13.70 9.08
C ARG A 198 -10.42 -13.57 8.40
N VAL A 199 -10.48 -13.13 7.15
CA VAL A 199 -9.33 -12.88 6.28
C VAL A 199 -9.47 -11.52 5.60
N ALA A 200 -8.35 -10.85 5.39
CA ALA A 200 -8.25 -9.66 4.54
C ALA A 200 -7.36 -9.99 3.34
N LEU A 201 -7.60 -9.32 2.21
CA LEU A 201 -6.74 -9.42 1.04
C LEU A 201 -5.75 -8.26 1.00
N MET A 202 -4.50 -8.56 0.69
CA MET A 202 -3.45 -7.56 0.43
C MET A 202 -2.73 -7.88 -0.88
N ARG A 203 -2.24 -6.86 -1.57
CA ARG A 203 -1.30 -7.00 -2.69
C ARG A 203 -0.30 -5.86 -2.65
N GLY A 204 0.98 -6.19 -2.48
CA GLY A 204 1.99 -5.18 -2.20
C GLY A 204 1.65 -4.41 -0.91
N PRO A 205 1.73 -3.07 -0.91
CA PRO A 205 1.42 -2.26 0.27
C PRO A 205 -0.09 -2.01 0.46
N ILE A 206 -0.94 -2.43 -0.49
CA ILE A 206 -2.36 -2.09 -0.52
C ILE A 206 -3.19 -3.18 0.15
N VAL A 207 -4.03 -2.75 1.10
CA VAL A 207 -5.12 -3.53 1.68
C VAL A 207 -6.35 -3.37 0.78
N TYR A 208 -7.08 -4.45 0.58
CA TYR A 208 -8.28 -4.49 -0.24
C TYR A 208 -9.55 -4.58 0.62
N CYS A 209 -10.67 -4.16 0.04
CA CYS A 209 -12.00 -4.25 0.62
C CYS A 209 -13.03 -4.70 -0.42
N PHE A 210 -14.18 -5.16 0.07
CA PHE A 210 -15.31 -5.58 -0.75
C PHE A 210 -16.43 -4.57 -0.58
N GLU A 211 -16.82 -3.87 -1.65
CA GLU A 211 -18.01 -3.03 -1.67
C GLU A 211 -19.21 -3.83 -2.21
N GLY A 212 -20.40 -3.59 -1.66
CA GLY A 212 -21.62 -4.28 -2.11
C GLY A 212 -21.90 -4.05 -3.60
N LEU A 213 -21.52 -2.89 -4.15
CA LEU A 213 -21.65 -2.55 -5.58
C LEU A 213 -20.99 -3.57 -6.51
N ASP A 214 -19.81 -4.09 -6.13
CA ASP A 214 -19.07 -5.03 -6.98
C ASP A 214 -19.42 -6.49 -6.69
N ASN A 215 -20.26 -6.73 -5.68
CA ASN A 215 -20.48 -8.04 -5.08
C ASN A 215 -21.98 -8.33 -4.89
N LYS A 216 -22.84 -7.80 -5.78
CA LYS A 216 -24.30 -8.03 -5.78
C LYS A 216 -25.00 -7.70 -4.45
N GLY A 217 -24.52 -6.66 -3.76
CA GLY A 217 -25.00 -6.25 -2.43
C GLY A 217 -24.32 -6.96 -1.25
N HIS A 218 -23.45 -7.94 -1.50
CA HIS A 218 -22.79 -8.71 -0.46
C HIS A 218 -21.40 -8.16 -0.14
N SER A 219 -21.20 -7.68 1.08
CA SER A 219 -19.86 -7.38 1.62
C SER A 219 -19.69 -7.96 3.02
N LYS A 220 -20.74 -7.82 3.84
CA LYS A 220 -20.83 -8.27 5.23
C LYS A 220 -20.87 -9.79 5.41
N ASN A 221 -21.44 -10.49 4.44
CA ASN A 221 -21.75 -11.91 4.49
C ASN A 221 -20.96 -12.73 3.47
N LEU A 222 -19.86 -12.18 2.93
CA LEU A 222 -18.98 -12.91 2.04
C LEU A 222 -18.11 -13.90 2.83
N ILE A 223 -18.06 -15.13 2.32
CA ILE A 223 -17.10 -16.17 2.69
C ILE A 223 -16.15 -16.33 1.50
N LEU A 224 -14.90 -15.90 1.68
CA LEU A 224 -13.91 -15.93 0.62
C LEU A 224 -13.34 -17.35 0.47
N LEU A 225 -13.59 -17.99 -0.67
CA LEU A 225 -13.06 -19.33 -0.93
C LEU A 225 -11.54 -19.28 -1.15
N ASP A 226 -10.84 -20.31 -0.71
CA ASP A 226 -9.41 -20.46 -0.95
C ASP A 226 -9.17 -21.02 -2.36
N THR A 227 -9.40 -20.17 -3.35
CA THR A 227 -9.18 -20.45 -4.77
C THR A 227 -8.22 -19.44 -5.37
N GLU A 228 -7.69 -19.74 -6.56
CA GLU A 228 -6.87 -18.80 -7.31
C GLU A 228 -7.59 -17.44 -7.48
N THR A 229 -6.82 -16.37 -7.27
CA THR A 229 -7.27 -14.99 -7.41
C THR A 229 -6.54 -14.31 -8.55
N GLN A 230 -7.23 -13.46 -9.30
CA GLN A 230 -6.65 -12.70 -10.40
C GLN A 230 -6.59 -11.21 -10.06
N ALA A 231 -5.39 -10.64 -10.10
CA ALA A 231 -5.19 -9.20 -10.02
C ALA A 231 -5.13 -8.59 -11.43
N SER A 232 -5.90 -7.53 -11.69
CA SER A 232 -5.87 -6.84 -13.00
C SER A 232 -6.03 -5.33 -12.86
N PHE A 233 -5.25 -4.57 -13.64
CA PHE A 233 -5.37 -3.12 -13.69
C PHE A 233 -6.60 -2.71 -14.50
N LYS A 234 -7.38 -1.77 -13.96
CA LYS A 234 -8.60 -1.20 -14.55
C LYS A 234 -8.42 0.31 -14.67
N ALA A 235 -8.00 0.79 -15.84
CA ALA A 235 -7.72 2.21 -16.08
C ALA A 235 -8.94 3.11 -15.86
N ASP A 236 -10.12 2.65 -16.31
CA ASP A 236 -11.37 3.44 -16.28
C ASP A 236 -12.14 3.35 -14.96
N LEU A 237 -11.66 2.56 -14.00
CA LEU A 237 -12.29 2.39 -12.70
C LEU A 237 -11.51 3.17 -11.64
N LEU A 238 -12.20 4.05 -10.90
CA LEU A 238 -11.66 4.70 -9.70
C LEU A 238 -10.28 5.35 -9.92
N ARG A 239 -10.11 6.04 -11.07
CA ARG A 239 -8.87 6.70 -11.51
C ARG A 239 -7.66 5.77 -11.74
N GLY A 240 -7.91 4.51 -12.08
CA GLY A 240 -6.86 3.53 -12.38
C GLY A 240 -6.43 2.76 -11.14
N ILE A 241 -7.03 1.60 -10.94
CA ILE A 241 -6.71 0.72 -9.81
C ILE A 241 -6.44 -0.71 -10.26
N VAL A 242 -5.68 -1.47 -9.46
CA VAL A 242 -5.67 -2.94 -9.57
C VAL A 242 -6.82 -3.49 -8.75
N VAL A 243 -7.72 -4.24 -9.38
CA VAL A 243 -8.77 -5.02 -8.69
C VAL A 243 -8.30 -6.45 -8.48
N ILE A 244 -8.84 -7.11 -7.45
CA ILE A 244 -8.64 -8.55 -7.23
C ILE A 244 -9.98 -9.25 -7.41
N GLN A 245 -10.01 -10.26 -8.27
CA GLN A 245 -11.18 -11.11 -8.48
C GLN A 245 -10.90 -12.52 -7.98
N GLY A 246 -11.90 -13.14 -7.38
CA GLY A 246 -11.83 -14.50 -6.82
C GLY A 246 -13.22 -15.11 -6.70
N LYS A 247 -13.32 -16.23 -5.99
CA LYS A 247 -14.62 -16.88 -5.70
C LYS A 247 -14.99 -16.69 -4.24
N ALA A 248 -16.26 -16.43 -4.00
CA ALA A 248 -16.83 -16.34 -2.66
C ALA A 248 -18.20 -17.04 -2.62
N GLN A 249 -18.66 -17.35 -1.42
CA GLN A 249 -20.03 -17.73 -1.13
C GLN A 249 -20.68 -16.65 -0.27
N CYS A 250 -21.99 -16.47 -0.41
CA CYS A 250 -22.75 -15.64 0.53
C CYS A 250 -23.26 -16.51 1.68
N SER A 251 -23.07 -16.11 2.93
CA SER A 251 -23.79 -16.75 4.03
C SER A 251 -25.22 -16.22 4.07
N ASP A 252 -26.21 -17.12 4.07
CA ASP A 252 -27.59 -16.74 4.38
C ASP A 252 -27.69 -16.40 5.88
N GLU A 253 -27.90 -15.12 6.20
CA GLU A 253 -27.99 -14.61 7.58
C GLU A 253 -29.05 -15.32 8.45
N ILE A 254 -30.05 -15.94 7.81
CA ILE A 254 -31.20 -16.56 8.49
C ILE A 254 -30.92 -18.02 8.90
N ASN A 255 -30.06 -18.75 8.15
CA ASN A 255 -29.95 -20.21 8.28
C ASN A 255 -28.51 -20.73 8.46
N GLY A 256 -27.48 -19.88 8.38
CA GLY A 256 -26.08 -20.30 8.54
C GLY A 256 -25.59 -21.28 7.47
N LYS A 257 -26.31 -21.41 6.34
CA LYS A 257 -25.92 -22.26 5.21
C LYS A 257 -25.11 -21.45 4.20
N ALA A 258 -24.08 -22.08 3.65
CA ALA A 258 -23.35 -21.58 2.50
C ALA A 258 -24.30 -21.44 1.30
N GLY A 259 -24.47 -20.22 0.81
CA GLY A 259 -25.29 -19.90 -0.35
C GLY A 259 -24.56 -20.11 -1.67
N GLU A 260 -25.09 -19.49 -2.73
CA GLU A 260 -24.54 -19.58 -4.08
C GLU A 260 -23.08 -19.07 -4.15
N THR A 261 -22.25 -19.78 -4.90
CA THR A 261 -20.90 -19.32 -5.22
C THR A 261 -20.97 -18.21 -6.27
N LEU A 262 -20.37 -17.06 -5.99
CA LEU A 262 -20.22 -15.96 -6.93
C LEU A 262 -18.75 -15.62 -7.18
N THR A 263 -18.50 -14.91 -8.28
CA THR A 263 -17.26 -14.17 -8.45
C THR A 263 -17.32 -12.91 -7.61
N CYS A 264 -16.42 -12.77 -6.64
CA CYS A 264 -16.27 -11.55 -5.85
C CYS A 264 -15.17 -10.66 -6.43
N THR A 265 -15.33 -9.35 -6.27
CA THR A 265 -14.35 -8.35 -6.66
C THR A 265 -13.99 -7.50 -5.45
N ALA A 266 -12.69 -7.39 -5.17
CA ALA A 266 -12.14 -6.50 -4.17
C ALA A 266 -11.43 -5.32 -4.83
N ILE A 267 -11.58 -4.15 -4.25
CA ILE A 267 -10.91 -2.90 -4.66
C ILE A 267 -9.97 -2.42 -3.56
N PRO A 268 -8.96 -1.57 -3.86
CA PRO A 268 -8.11 -0.97 -2.84
C PRO A 268 -8.95 -0.26 -1.76
N PHE A 269 -8.63 -0.50 -0.49
CA PHE A 269 -9.38 0.04 0.65
C PHE A 269 -9.48 1.56 0.58
N PHE A 270 -8.42 2.27 0.18
CA PHE A 270 -8.45 3.73 0.06
C PHE A 270 -9.51 4.23 -0.93
N ALA A 271 -9.88 3.43 -1.93
CA ALA A 271 -10.78 3.80 -3.01
C ALA A 271 -12.26 3.60 -2.66
N ASN A 272 -12.59 3.01 -1.50
CA ASN A 272 -13.97 2.83 -1.04
C ASN A 272 -14.76 4.15 -1.04
N ASN A 273 -16.08 4.08 -1.12
CA ASN A 273 -17.00 5.22 -0.96
C ASN A 273 -16.75 6.39 -1.94
N ASN A 274 -16.26 6.08 -3.15
CA ASN A 274 -16.11 7.04 -4.26
C ASN A 274 -17.17 6.87 -5.35
N ARG A 275 -18.18 6.03 -5.09
CA ARG A 275 -19.30 5.68 -5.98
C ARG A 275 -20.60 5.81 -5.19
N GLU A 276 -21.66 5.17 -5.67
CA GLU A 276 -22.95 5.13 -4.99
C GLU A 276 -22.85 4.56 -3.57
N PRO A 277 -23.73 4.99 -2.63
CA PRO A 277 -23.75 4.48 -1.26
C PRO A 277 -23.88 2.95 -1.21
N THR A 278 -23.03 2.29 -0.43
CA THR A 278 -23.00 0.83 -0.32
C THR A 278 -22.31 0.37 0.96
N THR A 279 -22.57 -0.86 1.35
CA THR A 279 -21.85 -1.56 2.44
C THR A 279 -20.42 -1.87 2.01
N MET A 280 -19.47 -1.87 2.95
CA MET A 280 -18.08 -2.27 2.70
C MET A 280 -17.50 -3.07 3.87
N ASP A 281 -16.65 -4.06 3.56
CA ASP A 281 -15.85 -4.81 4.54
C ASP A 281 -14.42 -5.08 4.05
N VAL A 282 -13.46 -4.95 4.96
CA VAL A 282 -12.06 -5.37 4.76
C VAL A 282 -11.85 -6.83 5.20
N TRP A 283 -12.45 -7.20 6.33
CA TRP A 283 -12.31 -8.53 6.93
C TRP A 283 -13.55 -9.38 6.66
N VAL A 284 -13.46 -10.30 5.69
CA VAL A 284 -14.53 -11.23 5.31
C VAL A 284 -14.28 -12.61 5.92
N LEU A 285 -15.28 -13.50 5.91
CA LEU A 285 -15.14 -14.84 6.48
C LEU A 285 -14.16 -15.68 5.63
N ASP A 286 -13.29 -16.43 6.29
CA ASP A 286 -12.23 -17.23 5.64
C ASP A 286 -12.67 -18.65 5.28
N THR A 287 -13.72 -19.16 5.92
CA THR A 287 -14.21 -20.54 5.72
C THR A 287 -15.73 -20.64 5.85
N PRO A 288 -16.40 -21.53 5.10
CA PRO A 288 -17.81 -21.83 5.32
C PRO A 288 -18.02 -22.52 6.68
N GLY A 289 -18.88 -21.96 7.54
CA GLY A 289 -19.38 -22.65 8.74
C GLY A 289 -18.65 -22.40 10.06
N SER A 290 -18.01 -21.23 10.25
CA SER A 290 -17.53 -20.75 11.56
C SER A 290 -18.63 -20.10 12.39
#